data_AF-A0A9C8FYC5-F1
#
_entry.id   AF-A0A9C8FYC5-F1
#
_cell.length_a   1.000
_cell.length_b   1.000
_cell.length_c   1.000
_cell.angle_alpha   90.00
_cell.angle_beta   90.00
_cell.angle_gamma   90.00
#
_symmetry.space_group_name_H-M   'P 1'
#
loop_
_entity.id
_entity.type
_entity.pdbx_description
1 polymer ?
#
loop_
_entity_poly.entity_id
_entity_poly.type
_entity_poly.pdbx_seq_one_letter_code
_entity_poly.pdbx_strand_id
1 'polypeptide(L)'
;MDWKQKFEQGLSQGLDTSKKVFGEAKKQAQRIGEQSVLAIDIKQLETKQSDTLMQLAEKVYGLLVEEGQTTISARTPGIKDLLEELQQTRALLSEKRAKKKREDEGR
;
A
#
# COMPACT_ATOMS: atom_id res chain seq x y z
N MET A 1 -51.34 30.92 5.38
CA MET A 1 -50.48 30.58 4.22
C MET A 1 -49.24 29.81 4.66
N ASP A 2 -49.36 28.76 5.48
CA ASP A 2 -48.20 28.28 6.27
C ASP A 2 -47.84 26.80 6.04
N TRP A 3 -48.67 26.05 5.29
CA TRP A 3 -48.48 24.60 5.11
C TRP A 3 -47.72 24.24 3.83
N LYS A 4 -47.99 24.95 2.71
CA LYS A 4 -47.23 24.78 1.46
C LYS A 4 -45.76 25.19 1.60
N GLN A 5 -45.48 26.32 2.26
CA GLN A 5 -44.10 26.77 2.48
C GLN A 5 -43.32 25.81 3.39
N LYS A 6 -43.93 25.26 4.44
CA LYS A 6 -43.29 24.23 5.29
C LYS A 6 -43.03 22.92 4.56
N PHE A 7 -43.92 22.52 3.64
CA PHE A 7 -43.73 21.34 2.80
C PHE A 7 -42.63 21.54 1.75
N GLU A 8 -42.62 22.68 1.07
CA GLU A 8 -41.56 23.04 0.10
C GLU A 8 -40.19 23.18 0.79
N GLN A 9 -40.13 23.78 1.98
CA GLN A 9 -38.90 23.82 2.78
C GLN A 9 -38.46 22.42 3.21
N GLY A 10 -39.35 21.57 3.73
CA GLY A 10 -39.02 20.20 4.13
C GLY A 10 -38.53 19.33 2.96
N LEU A 11 -39.11 19.49 1.77
CA LEU A 11 -38.65 18.82 0.55
C LEU A 11 -37.29 19.33 0.08
N SER A 12 -37.09 20.65 0.03
CA SER A 12 -35.79 21.23 -0.34
C SER A 12 -34.67 20.81 0.62
N GLN A 13 -34.94 20.81 1.93
CA GLN A 13 -34.02 20.40 2.97
C GLN A 13 -33.76 18.89 2.97
N GLY A 14 -34.78 18.08 2.66
CA GLY A 14 -34.65 16.63 2.49
C GLY A 14 -33.79 16.28 1.28
N LEU A 15 -34.01 16.91 0.13
CA LEU A 15 -33.22 16.72 -1.09
C LEU A 15 -31.75 17.14 -0.90
N ASP A 16 -31.51 18.26 -0.21
CA ASP A 16 -30.15 18.72 0.07
C ASP A 16 -29.43 17.83 1.09
N THR A 17 -30.14 17.30 2.09
CA THR A 17 -29.58 16.34 3.05
C THR A 17 -29.24 15.01 2.37
N SER A 18 -30.13 14.49 1.52
CA SER A 18 -29.85 13.27 0.74
C SER A 18 -28.66 13.44 -0.19
N LYS A 19 -28.50 14.59 -0.86
CA LYS A 19 -27.33 14.88 -1.70
C LYS A 19 -26.04 14.95 -0.89
N LYS A 20 -26.06 15.55 0.30
CA LYS A 20 -24.89 15.60 1.20
C LYS A 20 -24.49 14.21 1.69
N VAL A 21 -25.44 13.43 2.20
CA VAL A 21 -25.20 12.05 2.67
C VAL A 21 -24.72 11.15 1.53
N PHE A 22 -25.29 11.27 0.33
CA PHE A 22 -24.83 10.52 -0.85
C PHE A 22 -23.40 10.92 -1.26
N GLY A 23 -23.09 12.22 -1.21
CA GLY A 23 -21.74 12.72 -1.48
C GLY A 23 -20.71 12.22 -0.48
N GLU A 24 -21.05 12.17 0.81
CA GLU A 24 -20.21 11.63 1.87
C GLU A 24 -20.01 10.12 1.72
N ALA A 25 -21.08 9.37 1.44
CA ALA A 25 -21.01 7.93 1.17
C ALA A 25 -20.12 7.60 -0.02
N LYS A 26 -20.22 8.36 -1.12
CA LYS A 26 -19.35 8.21 -2.30
C LYS A 26 -17.87 8.46 -1.95
N LYS A 27 -17.59 9.55 -1.22
CA LYS A 27 -16.22 9.86 -0.75
C LYS A 27 -15.68 8.77 0.16
N GLN A 28 -16.51 8.21 1.04
CA GLN A 28 -16.12 7.12 1.92
C GLN A 28 -15.79 5.84 1.15
N ALA A 29 -16.63 5.46 0.18
CA ALA A 29 -16.39 4.31 -0.67
C ALA A 29 -15.08 4.43 -1.48
N GLN A 30 -14.81 5.62 -2.03
CA GLN A 30 -13.55 5.90 -2.73
C GLN A 30 -12.34 5.74 -1.80
N ARG A 31 -12.38 6.33 -0.60
CA ARG A 31 -11.29 6.20 0.39
C ARG A 31 -11.04 4.74 0.80
N ILE A 32 -12.08 3.95 1.01
CA ILE A 32 -11.93 2.51 1.36
C ILE A 32 -11.30 1.73 0.19
N GLY A 33 -11.69 2.05 -1.04
CA GLY A 33 -11.10 1.45 -2.24
C GLY A 33 -9.60 1.76 -2.35
N GLU A 34 -9.23 3.03 -2.22
CA GLU A 34 -7.83 3.48 -2.27
C GLU A 34 -6.96 2.82 -1.18
N GLN A 35 -7.47 2.73 0.04
CA GLN A 35 -6.77 2.05 1.13
C GLN A 35 -6.61 0.55 0.91
N SER A 36 -7.62 -0.09 0.32
CA SER A 36 -7.58 -1.52 0.03
C SER A 36 -6.49 -1.81 -1.01
N VAL A 37 -6.41 -0.99 -2.06
CA VAL A 37 -5.33 -1.08 -3.06
C VAL A 37 -3.97 -0.88 -2.41
N LEU A 38 -3.81 0.16 -1.58
CA LEU A 38 -2.54 0.41 -0.88
C LEU A 38 -2.12 -0.74 0.04
N ALA A 39 -3.07 -1.37 0.73
CA ALA A 39 -2.80 -2.53 1.57
C ALA A 39 -2.36 -3.77 0.76
N ILE A 40 -2.98 -4.00 -0.39
CA ILE A 40 -2.60 -5.09 -1.31
C ILE A 40 -1.19 -4.83 -1.86
N ASP A 41 -0.89 -3.61 -2.31
CA ASP A 41 0.43 -3.24 -2.82
C ASP A 41 1.53 -3.49 -1.77
N ILE A 42 1.29 -3.09 -0.52
CA ILE A 42 2.24 -3.34 0.59
C ILE A 42 2.47 -4.84 0.76
N LYS A 43 1.40 -5.64 0.79
CA LYS A 43 1.51 -7.09 0.95
C LYS A 43 2.31 -7.73 -0.20
N GLN A 44 2.07 -7.30 -1.44
CA GLN A 44 2.82 -7.79 -2.59
C GLN A 44 4.31 -7.44 -2.51
N LEU A 45 4.64 -6.22 -2.09
CA LEU A 45 6.02 -5.81 -1.87
C LEU A 45 6.69 -6.57 -0.72
N GLU A 46 5.95 -6.90 0.35
CA GLU A 46 6.45 -7.74 1.45
C GLU A 46 6.76 -9.17 0.98
N THR A 47 5.84 -9.78 0.21
CA THR A 47 6.08 -11.09 -0.40
C THR A 47 7.30 -11.06 -1.31
N LYS A 48 7.37 -10.07 -2.22
CA LYS A 48 8.52 -9.90 -3.11
C LYS A 48 9.83 -9.76 -2.33
N GLN A 49 9.84 -8.95 -1.27
CA GLN A 49 11.03 -8.78 -0.43
C GLN A 49 11.45 -10.10 0.22
N SER A 50 10.50 -10.88 0.71
CA SER A 50 10.75 -12.20 1.31
C SER A 50 11.34 -13.17 0.29
N ASP A 51 10.77 -13.22 -0.91
CA ASP A 51 11.22 -14.12 -1.98
C ASP A 51 12.63 -13.78 -2.44
N THR A 52 12.94 -12.49 -2.68
CA THR A 52 14.30 -12.06 -3.06
C THR A 52 15.30 -12.33 -1.93
N LEU A 53 14.90 -12.21 -0.66
CA LEU A 53 15.76 -12.56 0.47
C LEU A 53 16.05 -14.06 0.51
N MET A 54 15.06 -14.90 0.21
CA MET A 54 15.24 -16.35 0.15
C MET A 54 16.19 -16.74 -0.99
N GLN A 55 16.02 -16.16 -2.18
CA GLN A 55 16.94 -16.34 -3.31
C GLN A 55 18.37 -15.92 -2.96
N LEU A 56 18.54 -14.81 -2.24
CA LEU A 56 19.84 -14.37 -1.76
C LEU A 56 20.44 -15.38 -0.79
N ALA A 57 19.66 -15.89 0.16
CA ALA A 57 20.11 -16.88 1.12
C ALA A 57 20.54 -18.19 0.43
N GLU A 58 19.74 -18.69 -0.52
CA GLU A 58 20.07 -19.86 -1.34
C GLU A 58 21.36 -19.63 -2.12
N LYS A 59 21.52 -18.45 -2.75
CA LYS A 59 22.73 -18.15 -3.53
C LYS A 59 23.96 -18.05 -2.65
N VAL A 60 23.87 -17.38 -1.50
CA VAL A 60 24.98 -17.29 -0.52
C VAL A 60 25.35 -18.68 0.00
N TYR A 61 24.35 -19.51 0.32
CA TYR A 61 24.58 -20.88 0.76
C TYR A 61 25.33 -21.69 -0.32
N GLY A 62 24.86 -21.68 -1.56
CA GLY A 62 25.51 -22.38 -2.66
C GLY A 62 26.97 -21.93 -2.86
N LEU A 63 27.22 -20.62 -2.81
CA LEU A 63 28.57 -20.07 -2.93
C LEU A 63 29.50 -20.52 -1.77
N LEU A 64 29.02 -20.48 -0.52
CA LEU A 64 29.85 -20.82 0.64
C LEU A 64 30.06 -22.32 0.82
N VAL A 65 28.99 -23.11 0.66
CA VAL A 65 28.96 -24.52 1.06
C VAL A 65 29.21 -25.45 -0.12
N GLU A 66 28.61 -25.18 -1.28
CA GLU A 66 28.72 -26.06 -2.45
C GLU A 66 29.93 -25.72 -3.31
N GLU A 67 30.17 -24.43 -3.55
CA GLU A 67 31.30 -23.95 -4.35
C GLU A 67 32.58 -23.71 -3.51
N GLY A 68 32.46 -23.69 -2.17
CA GLY A 68 33.59 -23.50 -1.26
C GLY A 68 34.22 -22.11 -1.30
N GLN A 69 33.48 -21.09 -1.76
CA GLN A 69 33.98 -19.71 -1.72
C GLN A 69 34.12 -19.26 -0.27
N THR A 70 35.29 -18.74 0.10
CA THR A 70 35.58 -18.29 1.46
C THR A 70 35.20 -16.83 1.69
N THR A 71 34.88 -16.07 0.65
CA THR A 71 34.54 -14.65 0.73
C THR A 71 33.44 -14.31 -0.26
N ILE A 72 32.38 -13.68 0.23
CA ILE A 72 31.28 -13.13 -0.57
C ILE A 72 31.20 -11.63 -0.33
N SER A 73 30.98 -10.87 -1.40
CA SER A 73 30.83 -9.42 -1.35
C SER A 73 29.60 -8.96 -2.13
N ALA A 74 29.22 -7.70 -1.98
CA ALA A 74 28.14 -7.10 -2.76
C ALA A 74 28.43 -7.06 -4.28
N ARG A 75 29.67 -7.34 -4.72
CA ARG A 75 30.06 -7.42 -6.13
C ARG A 75 30.12 -8.85 -6.65
N THR A 76 29.89 -9.85 -5.80
CA THR A 76 29.90 -11.24 -6.21
C THR A 76 28.79 -11.46 -7.26
N PRO A 77 29.09 -12.13 -8.39
CA PRO A 77 28.10 -12.41 -9.42
C PRO A 77 26.84 -13.08 -8.86
N GLY A 78 25.67 -12.58 -9.24
CA GLY A 78 24.37 -13.05 -8.74
C GLY A 78 23.98 -12.53 -7.36
N ILE A 79 24.90 -11.99 -6.54
CA ILE A 79 24.58 -11.35 -5.25
C ILE A 79 24.21 -9.89 -5.45
N LYS A 80 24.91 -9.19 -6.34
CA LYS A 80 24.70 -7.75 -6.59
C LYS A 80 23.25 -7.44 -6.95
N ASP A 81 22.71 -8.14 -7.93
CA ASP A 81 21.37 -7.86 -8.47
C ASP A 81 20.28 -8.11 -7.41
N LEU A 82 20.42 -9.19 -6.63
CA LEU A 82 19.52 -9.51 -5.52
C LEU A 82 19.57 -8.45 -4.41
N LEU A 83 20.76 -7.91 -4.11
CA LEU A 83 20.91 -6.83 -3.14
C LEU A 83 20.29 -5.52 -3.64
N GLU A 84 20.48 -5.18 -4.91
CA GLU A 84 19.87 -3.99 -5.53
C GLU A 84 18.35 -4.10 -5.54
N GLU A 85 17.80 -5.25 -5.91
CA GLU A 85 16.36 -5.50 -5.89
C GLU A 85 15.77 -5.42 -4.47
N LEU A 86 16.47 -5.98 -3.47
CA LEU A 86 16.08 -5.85 -2.06
C LEU A 86 16.06 -4.40 -1.60
N GLN A 87 17.06 -3.60 -1.98
CA GLN A 87 17.13 -2.18 -1.63
C GLN A 87 15.97 -1.39 -2.25
N GLN A 88 15.71 -1.60 -3.54
CA GLN A 88 14.60 -0.96 -4.25
C GLN A 88 13.25 -1.34 -3.64
N THR A 89 13.03 -2.65 -3.40
CA THR A 89 11.78 -3.14 -2.81
C THR A 89 11.57 -2.57 -1.41
N ARG A 90 12.64 -2.49 -0.59
CA ARG A 90 12.57 -1.85 0.74
C ARG A 90 12.26 -0.36 0.68
N ALA A 91 12.83 0.37 -0.27
CA ALA A 91 12.56 1.80 -0.44
C ALA A 91 11.08 2.03 -0.77
N LEU A 92 10.55 1.29 -1.75
CA LEU A 92 9.13 1.35 -2.15
C LEU A 92 8.20 0.95 -1.00
N LEU A 93 8.54 -0.11 -0.25
CA LEU A 93 7.78 -0.55 0.91
C LEU A 93 7.71 0.54 1.99
N SER A 94 8.84 1.18 2.27
CA SER A 94 8.93 2.27 3.25
C SER A 94 8.05 3.45 2.84
N GLU A 95 8.10 3.85 1.57
CA GLU A 95 7.25 4.91 1.02
C GLU A 95 5.76 4.59 1.15
N LYS A 96 5.35 3.38 0.73
CA LYS A 96 3.95 2.91 0.81
C LYS A 96 3.46 2.84 2.26
N ARG A 97 4.28 2.32 3.18
CA ARG A 97 3.94 2.27 4.62
C ARG A 97 3.83 3.67 5.22
N ALA A 98 4.70 4.60 4.85
CA ALA A 98 4.62 5.99 5.28
C ALA A 98 3.37 6.70 4.71
N LYS A 99 2.97 6.39 3.48
CA LYS A 99 1.70 6.86 2.91
C LYS A 99 0.51 6.32 3.70
N LYS A 100 0.46 5.01 3.96
CA LYS A 100 -0.61 4.37 4.74
C LYS A 100 -0.73 4.99 6.14
N LYS A 101 0.40 5.17 6.83
CA LYS A 101 0.44 5.82 8.15
C LYS A 101 -0.16 7.24 8.11
N ARG A 102 0.17 8.04 7.11
CA ARG A 102 -0.41 9.39 6.92
C ARG A 102 -1.92 9.35 6.66
N GLU A 103 -2.40 8.38 5.89
CA GLU A 103 -3.85 8.19 5.65
C GLU A 103 -4.62 7.73 6.89
N ASP A 104 -3.96 6.98 7.77
CA ASP A 104 -4.54 6.51 9.03
C ASP A 104 -4.54 7.60 10.12
N GLU A 105 -3.52 8.47 10.16
CA GLU A 105 -3.41 9.61 11.10
C GLU A 105 -4.28 10.83 10.69
N GLY A 106 -4.65 10.94 9.41
CA GLY A 106 -5.53 11.99 8.89
C GLY A 106 -7.03 11.70 9.03
N ARG A 107 -7.40 10.68 9.82
CA ARG A 107 -8.78 10.26 10.13
C ARG A 107 -9.16 10.62 11.55
#